data_AF-A0A3N5QHQ6-F1
#
_entry.id   AF-A0A3N5QHQ6-F1
#
_cell.length_a   1.000
_cell.length_b   1.000
_cell.length_c   1.000
_cell.angle_alpha   90.00
_cell.angle_beta   90.00
_cell.angle_gamma   90.00
#
_symmetry.space_group_name_H-M   'P 1'
#
loop_
_entity.id
_entity.type
_entity.pdbx_description
1 polymer ?
#
loop_
_entity_poly.entity_id
_entity_poly.type
_entity_poly.pdbx_seq_one_letter_code
_entity_poly.pdbx_strand_id
1 'polypeptide(L)'
;PKSFLPVIGNILMREKFEIPVVDLKPVSTVIDTDCVIDENTFAEASSPAALDISEEWHDLSEGPLPVALWVCRNDADIDRIPNAISQMADPSVTEQFVNEPPSPTSDHTPREGRISYRWTDDVEDAVDAVLHVLFFHQLVPELPAVKILGREDDLIPDA
;
A
#
# COMPACT_ATOMS: atom_id res chain seq x y z
N PRO A 1 7.04 -13.12 -4.50
CA PRO A 1 5.74 -12.44 -4.79
C PRO A 1 5.99 -11.16 -5.58
N LYS A 2 5.20 -10.88 -6.62
CA LYS A 2 5.40 -9.69 -7.48
C LYS A 2 4.54 -8.49 -7.07
N SER A 3 3.58 -8.68 -6.17
CA SER A 3 2.64 -7.65 -5.75
C SER A 3 2.80 -7.27 -4.28
N PHE A 4 2.58 -5.99 -4.00
CA PHE A 4 2.79 -5.36 -2.70
C PHE A 4 1.72 -5.72 -1.67
N LEU A 5 0.43 -5.70 -2.04
CA LEU A 5 -0.67 -5.90 -1.08
C LEU A 5 -0.65 -7.29 -0.42
N PRO A 6 -0.46 -8.41 -1.14
CA PRO A 6 -0.34 -9.72 -0.51
C PRO A 6 0.90 -9.84 0.41
N VAL A 7 1.97 -9.09 0.11
CA VAL A 7 3.19 -9.08 0.92
C VAL A 7 2.97 -8.34 2.24
N ILE A 8 2.35 -7.15 2.20
CA ILE A 8 1.98 -6.42 3.42
C ILE A 8 0.96 -7.20 4.24
N GLY A 9 -0.08 -7.74 3.60
CA GLY A 9 -1.06 -8.58 4.29
C GLY A 9 -0.41 -9.78 5.00
N ASN A 10 0.57 -10.42 4.35
CA ASN A 10 1.35 -11.50 4.97
C ASN A 10 2.10 -11.04 6.21
N ILE A 11 2.79 -9.89 6.15
CA ILE A 11 3.51 -9.32 7.28
C ILE A 11 2.54 -9.05 8.43
N LEU A 12 1.44 -8.34 8.16
CA LEU A 12 0.45 -7.99 9.18
C LEU A 12 -0.10 -9.22 9.89
N MET A 13 -0.45 -10.27 9.14
CA MET A 13 -0.94 -11.51 9.74
C MET A 13 0.14 -12.24 10.55
N ARG A 14 1.41 -12.18 10.13
CA ARG A 14 2.51 -12.77 10.89
C ARG A 14 2.73 -12.04 12.20
N GLU A 15 2.69 -10.72 12.19
CA GLU A 15 2.83 -9.90 13.41
C GLU A 15 1.63 -10.09 14.35
N LYS A 16 0.40 -10.00 13.83
CA LYS A 16 -0.84 -10.09 14.62
C LYS A 16 -1.02 -11.45 15.29
N PHE A 17 -0.63 -12.53 14.63
CA PHE A 17 -0.82 -13.91 15.11
C PHE A 17 0.48 -14.62 15.51
N GLU A 18 1.60 -13.90 15.56
CA GLU A 18 2.93 -14.44 15.89
C GLU A 18 3.33 -15.66 15.04
N ILE A 19 2.96 -15.67 13.76
CA ILE A 19 3.18 -16.82 12.87
C ILE A 19 4.62 -16.79 12.33
N PRO A 20 5.45 -17.81 12.62
CA PRO A 20 6.88 -17.76 12.36
C PRO A 20 7.21 -17.73 10.85
N VAL A 21 6.49 -18.49 10.01
CA VAL A 21 6.71 -18.56 8.56
C VAL A 21 5.39 -18.79 7.84
N VAL A 22 5.06 -17.92 6.89
CA VAL A 22 3.95 -18.11 5.96
C VAL A 22 4.50 -18.03 4.55
N ASP A 23 4.54 -19.18 3.86
CA ASP A 23 4.94 -19.21 2.45
C ASP A 23 3.83 -18.63 1.57
N LEU A 24 4.12 -17.52 0.90
CA LEU A 24 3.26 -16.97 -0.14
C LEU A 24 3.34 -17.85 -1.39
N LYS A 25 2.30 -18.65 -1.64
CA LYS A 25 2.18 -19.54 -2.80
C LYS A 25 1.13 -19.02 -3.80
N PRO A 26 1.30 -19.27 -5.10
CA PRO A 26 0.26 -18.97 -6.09
C PRO A 26 -1.03 -19.72 -5.76
N VAL A 27 -2.18 -19.04 -5.82
CA VAL A 27 -3.51 -19.58 -5.46
C VAL A 27 -3.81 -20.91 -6.19
N SER A 28 -3.38 -21.05 -7.44
CA SER A 28 -3.57 -22.28 -8.25
C SER A 28 -2.87 -23.53 -7.71
N THR A 29 -2.03 -23.40 -6.68
CA THR A 29 -1.25 -24.51 -6.09
C THR A 29 -1.73 -24.88 -4.69
N VAL A 30 -2.78 -24.23 -4.19
CA VAL A 30 -3.21 -24.33 -2.81
C VAL A 30 -4.41 -25.28 -2.70
N ILE A 31 -4.20 -26.41 -2.00
CA ILE A 31 -5.26 -27.35 -1.59
C ILE A 31 -5.18 -27.39 -0.06
N ASP A 32 -6.30 -27.14 0.61
CA ASP A 32 -6.45 -27.24 2.08
C ASP A 32 -5.61 -26.21 2.88
N THR A 33 -6.03 -24.94 2.84
CA THR A 33 -5.42 -23.86 3.65
C THR A 33 -6.46 -23.13 4.48
N ASP A 34 -6.07 -22.76 5.70
CA ASP A 34 -6.92 -22.01 6.64
C ASP A 34 -7.18 -20.57 6.20
N CYS A 35 -6.26 -19.97 5.42
CA CYS A 35 -6.35 -18.59 4.95
C CYS A 35 -5.68 -18.41 3.58
N VAL A 36 -6.26 -17.59 2.72
CA VAL A 36 -5.70 -17.19 1.42
C VAL A 36 -5.77 -15.67 1.30
N ILE A 37 -4.64 -15.05 0.93
CA ILE A 37 -4.58 -13.64 0.55
C ILE A 37 -4.43 -13.60 -0.98
N ASP A 38 -5.51 -13.25 -1.69
CA ASP A 38 -5.52 -13.12 -3.14
C ASP A 38 -5.97 -11.71 -3.56
N GLU A 39 -5.23 -11.13 -4.49
CA GLU A 39 -5.49 -9.82 -5.08
C GLU A 39 -6.38 -9.87 -6.33
N ASN A 40 -6.50 -11.04 -6.97
CA ASN A 40 -7.11 -11.17 -8.30
C ASN A 40 -8.55 -11.69 -8.28
N THR A 41 -9.01 -12.28 -7.17
CA THR A 41 -10.39 -12.81 -7.10
C THR A 41 -11.45 -11.76 -6.81
N PHE A 42 -11.08 -10.52 -6.45
CA PHE A 42 -12.06 -9.48 -6.07
C PHE A 42 -13.10 -9.16 -7.15
N ALA A 43 -12.79 -9.38 -8.44
CA ALA A 43 -13.73 -9.11 -9.54
C ALA A 43 -14.71 -10.26 -9.82
N GLU A 44 -14.40 -11.49 -9.41
CA GLU A 44 -15.17 -12.70 -9.75
C GLU A 44 -15.65 -13.49 -8.52
N ALA A 45 -15.15 -13.18 -7.32
CA ALA A 45 -15.49 -13.91 -6.11
C ALA A 45 -16.89 -13.55 -5.61
N SER A 46 -17.72 -14.57 -5.48
CA SER A 46 -19.02 -14.54 -4.79
C SER A 46 -18.89 -14.55 -3.26
N SER A 47 -17.66 -14.49 -2.74
CA SER A 47 -17.36 -14.46 -1.31
C SER A 47 -16.89 -13.06 -0.90
N PRO A 48 -17.47 -12.45 0.14
CA PRO A 48 -17.03 -11.15 0.62
C PRO A 48 -15.58 -11.24 1.10
N ALA A 49 -14.81 -10.19 0.85
CA ALA A 49 -13.45 -10.08 1.35
C ALA A 49 -13.49 -10.08 2.89
N ALA A 50 -12.85 -11.08 3.51
CA ALA A 50 -12.87 -11.20 4.97
C ALA A 50 -11.97 -10.14 5.65
N LEU A 51 -10.92 -9.70 4.98
CA LEU A 51 -9.86 -8.87 5.54
C LEU A 51 -9.69 -7.57 4.74
N ASP A 52 -9.64 -6.44 5.46
CA ASP A 52 -9.18 -5.17 4.90
C ASP A 52 -7.73 -4.94 5.35
N ILE A 53 -6.80 -5.03 4.41
CA ILE A 53 -5.36 -4.87 4.67
C ILE A 53 -5.04 -3.44 5.13
N SER A 54 -5.81 -2.45 4.66
CA SER A 54 -5.59 -1.05 5.02
C SER A 54 -6.06 -0.74 6.44
N GLU A 55 -7.12 -1.39 6.92
CA GLU A 55 -7.58 -1.33 8.31
C GLU A 55 -6.55 -1.97 9.25
N GLU A 56 -6.10 -3.19 8.93
CA GLU A 56 -5.08 -3.89 9.71
C GLU A 56 -3.75 -3.13 9.75
N TRP A 57 -3.39 -2.47 8.66
CA TRP A 57 -2.24 -1.57 8.63
C TRP A 57 -2.45 -0.36 9.55
N HIS A 58 -3.64 0.25 9.48
CA HIS A 58 -3.97 1.41 10.31
C HIS A 58 -3.92 1.07 11.80
N ASP A 59 -4.42 -0.10 12.20
CA ASP A 59 -4.32 -0.59 13.59
C ASP A 59 -2.87 -0.72 14.07
N LEU A 60 -1.95 -1.06 13.16
CA LEU A 60 -0.52 -1.22 13.47
C LEU A 60 0.23 0.10 13.49
N SER A 61 0.00 0.96 12.49
CA SER A 61 0.86 2.12 12.20
C SER A 61 0.21 3.46 12.53
N GLU A 62 -1.07 3.48 12.91
CA GLU A 62 -1.89 4.68 13.09
C GLU A 62 -1.91 5.62 11.87
N GLY A 63 -1.63 5.09 10.67
CA GLY A 63 -1.46 5.87 9.44
C GLY A 63 -2.15 5.22 8.23
N PRO A 64 -2.23 5.91 7.09
CA PRO A 64 -2.74 5.32 5.85
C PRO A 64 -1.74 4.28 5.31
N LEU A 65 -2.23 3.31 4.53
CA LEU A 65 -1.39 2.39 3.77
C LEU A 65 -1.04 2.98 2.40
N PRO A 66 0.22 3.32 2.10
CA PRO A 66 0.64 3.69 0.75
C PRO A 66 0.51 2.49 -0.20
N VAL A 67 -0.44 2.56 -1.14
CA VAL A 67 -0.68 1.46 -2.11
C VAL A 67 0.09 1.67 -3.41
N ALA A 68 0.20 2.92 -3.87
CA ALA A 68 0.87 3.27 -5.11
C ALA A 68 1.47 4.68 -5.03
N LEU A 69 2.63 4.87 -5.65
CA LEU A 69 3.34 6.14 -5.71
C LEU A 69 3.79 6.40 -7.15
N TRP A 70 3.80 7.68 -7.54
CA TRP A 70 4.51 8.10 -8.74
C TRP A 70 5.97 8.31 -8.40
N VAL A 71 6.83 7.50 -9.02
CA VAL A 71 8.28 7.55 -8.83
C VAL A 71 8.94 7.90 -10.16
N CYS A 72 9.97 8.73 -10.09
CA CYS A 72 10.81 9.03 -11.23
C CYS A 72 12.23 8.49 -10.99
N ARG A 73 12.98 8.29 -12.07
CA ARG A 73 14.40 7.98 -11.94
C ARG A 73 15.15 9.22 -11.48
N ASN A 74 16.20 9.04 -10.71
CA ASN A 74 17.06 10.13 -10.24
C ASN A 74 17.76 10.90 -11.38
N ASP A 75 17.86 10.32 -12.58
CA ASP A 75 18.41 10.94 -13.79
C ASP A 75 17.34 11.46 -14.76
N ALA A 76 16.08 11.54 -14.33
CA ALA A 76 15.01 12.12 -15.12
C ALA A 76 15.17 13.65 -15.24
N ASP A 77 14.66 14.22 -16.33
CA ASP A 77 14.58 15.66 -16.53
C ASP A 77 13.55 16.26 -15.57
N ILE A 78 14.04 16.71 -14.40
CA ILE A 78 13.23 17.17 -13.27
C ILE A 78 12.31 18.34 -13.64
N ASP A 79 12.74 19.20 -14.57
CA ASP A 79 11.98 20.37 -15.02
C ASP A 79 10.71 19.96 -15.79
N ARG A 80 10.69 18.76 -16.39
CA ARG A 80 9.53 18.25 -17.13
C ARG A 80 8.54 17.48 -16.26
N ILE A 81 8.97 17.00 -15.10
CA ILE A 81 8.15 16.13 -14.25
C ILE A 81 6.87 16.84 -13.77
N PRO A 82 6.90 18.10 -13.28
CA PRO A 82 5.67 18.79 -12.86
C PRO A 82 4.63 18.89 -13.96
N ASN A 83 5.05 19.12 -15.21
CA ASN A 83 4.15 19.17 -16.36
C ASN A 83 3.61 17.78 -16.72
N ALA A 84 4.41 16.72 -16.60
CA ALA A 84 3.91 15.36 -16.79
C ALA A 84 2.87 15.00 -15.72
N ILE A 85 3.14 15.32 -14.45
CA ILE A 85 2.22 15.11 -13.32
C ILE A 85 0.90 15.84 -13.57
N SER A 86 0.94 17.11 -14.00
CA SER A 86 -0.29 17.89 -14.24
C SER A 86 -1.13 17.38 -15.41
N GLN A 87 -0.51 16.68 -16.37
CA GLN A 87 -1.22 16.05 -17.49
C GLN A 87 -1.81 14.68 -17.13
N MET A 88 -1.18 13.96 -16.21
CA MET A 88 -1.65 12.64 -15.77
C MET A 88 -2.65 12.73 -14.61
N ALA A 89 -2.50 13.71 -13.74
CA ALA A 89 -3.30 13.84 -12.52
C ALA A 89 -4.64 14.50 -12.85
N ASP A 90 -5.74 13.91 -12.37
CA ASP A 90 -7.02 14.60 -12.36
C ASP A 90 -7.05 15.60 -11.19
N PRO A 91 -7.02 16.92 -11.42
CA PRO A 91 -7.02 17.94 -10.35
C PRO A 91 -8.27 17.90 -9.48
N SER A 92 -9.37 17.32 -9.97
CA SER A 92 -10.63 17.23 -9.22
C SER A 92 -10.66 16.05 -8.25
N VAL A 93 -9.80 15.05 -8.44
CA VAL A 93 -9.70 13.88 -7.57
C VAL A 93 -8.66 14.16 -6.49
N THR A 94 -9.17 14.35 -5.27
CA THR A 94 -8.35 14.48 -4.06
C THR A 94 -8.50 13.25 -3.19
N GLU A 95 -9.74 12.83 -2.98
CA GLU A 95 -10.11 11.69 -2.16
C GLU A 95 -11.30 10.97 -2.79
N GLN A 96 -11.38 9.67 -2.55
CA GLN A 96 -12.54 8.85 -2.88
C GLN A 96 -12.98 8.11 -1.62
N PHE A 97 -14.21 8.35 -1.17
CA PHE A 97 -14.82 7.53 -0.13
C PHE A 97 -15.18 6.16 -0.69
N VAL A 98 -14.85 5.12 0.07
CA VAL A 98 -15.10 3.73 -0.29
C VAL A 98 -15.99 3.14 0.79
N ASN A 99 -17.11 2.54 0.37
CA ASN A 99 -18.04 1.91 1.28
C ASN A 99 -18.23 0.46 0.84
N GLU A 100 -18.17 -0.45 1.80
CA GLU A 100 -18.56 -1.83 1.59
C GLU A 100 -20.07 -1.89 1.31
N PRO A 101 -20.52 -2.57 0.25
CA PRO A 101 -21.94 -2.73 0.00
C PRO A 101 -22.55 -3.59 1.12
N PRO A 102 -23.74 -3.22 1.63
CA PRO A 102 -24.41 -4.02 2.66
C PRO A 102 -24.72 -5.42 2.13
N SER A 103 -24.25 -6.44 2.84
CA SER A 103 -24.50 -7.85 2.51
C SER A 103 -25.52 -8.45 3.47
N PRO A 104 -26.61 -9.07 2.99
CA PRO A 104 -27.62 -9.70 3.84
C PRO A 104 -27.12 -10.95 4.58
N THR A 105 -25.94 -11.46 4.22
CA THR A 105 -25.33 -12.65 4.83
C THR A 105 -24.09 -12.33 5.67
N SER A 106 -23.69 -11.06 5.75
CA SER A 106 -22.60 -10.62 6.62
C SER A 106 -23.12 -10.44 8.04
N ASP A 107 -22.29 -10.80 9.02
CA ASP A 107 -22.51 -10.59 10.46
C ASP A 107 -21.81 -9.34 11.00
N HIS A 108 -21.20 -8.53 10.12
CA HIS A 108 -20.52 -7.29 10.46
C HIS A 108 -21.23 -6.06 9.90
N THR A 109 -20.92 -4.89 10.48
CA THR A 109 -21.42 -3.61 9.95
C THR A 109 -20.59 -3.25 8.71
N PRO A 110 -21.21 -2.78 7.61
CA PRO A 110 -20.46 -2.40 6.41
C PRO A 110 -19.33 -1.41 6.74
N ARG A 111 -18.13 -1.69 6.21
CA ARG A 111 -16.95 -0.85 6.43
C ARG A 111 -17.01 0.39 5.56
N GLU A 112 -16.48 1.49 6.09
CA GLU A 112 -16.32 2.75 5.38
C GLU A 112 -14.87 3.19 5.47
N GLY A 113 -14.36 3.78 4.40
CA GLY A 113 -12.97 4.23 4.31
C GLY A 113 -12.79 5.30 3.25
N ARG A 114 -11.54 5.69 3.03
CA ARG A 114 -11.17 6.67 1.99
C ARG A 114 -9.85 6.30 1.34
N ILE A 115 -9.75 6.60 0.05
CA ILE A 115 -8.50 6.59 -0.72
C ILE A 115 -8.11 8.03 -0.97
N SER A 116 -6.93 8.44 -0.50
CA SER A 116 -6.37 9.76 -0.75
C SER A 116 -5.38 9.68 -1.92
N TYR A 117 -5.53 10.57 -2.90
CA TYR A 117 -4.70 10.60 -4.13
C TYR A 117 -3.67 11.73 -4.13
N ARG A 118 -3.69 12.58 -3.10
CA ARG A 118 -2.82 13.74 -2.99
C ARG A 118 -1.78 13.52 -1.91
N TRP A 119 -0.62 14.11 -2.13
CA TRP A 119 0.43 14.16 -1.13
C TRP A 119 -0.03 15.06 0.03
N THR A 120 -0.07 14.50 1.23
CA THR A 120 -0.28 15.23 2.49
C THR A 120 0.90 14.95 3.41
N ASP A 121 1.01 15.67 4.51
CA ASP A 121 2.11 15.46 5.47
C ASP A 121 2.10 14.00 6.00
N ASP A 122 0.91 13.45 6.28
CA ASP A 122 0.73 12.06 6.70
C ASP A 122 1.25 11.01 5.69
N VAL A 123 1.37 11.35 4.39
CA VAL A 123 1.82 10.40 3.36
C VAL A 123 3.31 10.10 3.51
N GLU A 124 4.10 11.08 3.91
CA GLU A 124 5.54 10.90 4.09
C GLU A 124 5.84 9.97 5.25
N ASP A 125 5.20 10.21 6.40
CA ASP A 125 5.29 9.34 7.57
C ASP A 125 4.80 7.92 7.25
N ALA A 126 3.73 7.80 6.46
CA ALA A 126 3.21 6.51 6.01
C ALA A 126 4.18 5.76 5.09
N VAL A 127 4.85 6.47 4.17
CA VAL A 127 5.88 5.88 3.31
C VAL A 127 7.08 5.43 4.13
N ASP A 128 7.52 6.25 5.09
CA ASP A 128 8.63 5.91 5.98
C ASP A 128 8.30 4.66 6.82
N ALA A 129 7.08 4.59 7.39
CA ALA A 129 6.61 3.44 8.15
C ALA A 129 6.63 2.15 7.31
N VAL A 130 6.12 2.18 6.07
CA VAL A 130 6.18 1.02 5.17
C VAL A 130 7.62 0.61 4.88
N LEU A 131 8.52 1.56 4.57
CA LEU A 131 9.91 1.23 4.27
C LEU A 131 10.62 0.60 5.47
N HIS A 132 10.37 1.09 6.67
CA HIS A 132 10.88 0.49 7.90
C HIS A 132 10.37 -0.94 8.11
N VAL A 133 9.08 -1.18 7.89
CA VAL A 133 8.49 -2.54 7.98
C VAL A 133 9.12 -3.46 6.94
N LEU A 134 9.22 -3.03 5.67
CA LEU A 134 9.85 -3.83 4.61
C LEU A 134 11.33 -4.12 4.91
N PHE A 135 12.06 -3.16 5.48
CA PHE A 135 13.45 -3.34 5.88
C PHE A 135 13.59 -4.31 7.04
N PHE A 136 12.77 -4.16 8.09
CA PHE A 136 12.77 -5.06 9.25
C PHE A 136 12.51 -6.51 8.85
N HIS A 137 11.58 -6.73 7.92
CA HIS A 137 11.29 -8.05 7.35
C HIS A 137 12.25 -8.50 6.24
N GLN A 138 13.34 -7.76 6.00
CA GLN A 138 14.40 -8.07 5.03
C GLN A 138 13.90 -8.21 3.58
N LEU A 139 12.83 -7.50 3.23
CA LEU A 139 12.32 -7.41 1.86
C LEU A 139 13.03 -6.34 1.05
N VAL A 140 13.56 -5.31 1.71
CA VAL A 140 14.52 -4.37 1.15
C VAL A 140 15.85 -4.51 1.90
N PRO A 141 16.99 -4.45 1.20
CA PRO A 141 18.30 -4.74 1.81
C PRO A 141 18.80 -3.61 2.71
N GLU A 142 18.30 -2.39 2.51
CA GLU A 142 18.66 -1.19 3.26
C GLU A 142 17.46 -0.24 3.28
N LEU A 143 17.42 0.66 4.26
CA LEU A 143 16.43 1.72 4.34
C LEU A 143 16.77 2.82 3.32
N PRO A 144 15.94 3.05 2.28
CA PRO A 144 16.28 4.00 1.24
C PRO A 144 16.00 5.44 1.69
N ALA A 145 16.83 6.37 1.22
CA ALA A 145 16.53 7.80 1.33
C ALA A 145 15.43 8.17 0.32
N VAL A 146 14.26 8.60 0.81
CA VAL A 146 13.15 9.07 -0.02
C VAL A 146 13.36 10.54 -0.36
N LYS A 147 13.43 10.86 -1.65
CA LYS A 147 13.49 12.25 -2.14
C LYS A 147 12.13 12.67 -2.67
N ILE A 148 11.62 13.78 -2.15
CA ILE A 148 10.33 14.34 -2.56
C ILE A 148 10.59 15.50 -3.52
N LEU A 149 10.08 15.37 -4.76
CA LEU A 149 10.20 16.40 -5.79
C LEU A 149 9.67 17.75 -5.29
N GLY A 150 10.48 18.80 -5.42
CA GLY A 150 10.06 20.17 -5.09
C GLY A 150 10.26 20.56 -3.63
N ARG A 151 10.95 19.75 -2.83
CA ARG A 151 11.48 20.14 -1.51
C ARG A 151 12.98 20.45 -1.60
N GLU A 152 13.45 21.39 -0.77
CA GLU A 152 14.73 22.12 -0.91
C GLU A 152 16.02 21.28 -0.80
N ASP A 153 15.95 19.95 -0.64
CA ASP A 153 17.13 19.07 -0.61
C ASP A 153 17.68 18.73 -2.01
N ASP A 154 17.04 19.23 -3.09
CA ASP A 154 17.52 19.09 -4.47
C ASP A 154 18.72 20.00 -4.81
N LEU A 155 19.14 20.87 -3.88
CA LEU A 155 20.39 21.63 -3.99
C LEU A 155 21.52 20.91 -3.23
N ILE A 156 22.11 19.88 -3.84
CA ILE A 156 23.54 19.65 -3.64
C ILE A 156 24.24 20.64 -4.59
N PRO A 157 24.88 21.72 -4.10
CA PRO A 157 25.77 22.49 -4.94
C PRO A 157 27.01 21.64 -5.21
N ASP A 158 27.47 21.65 -6.45
CA ASP A 158 28.69 21.02 -6.93
C ASP A 158 29.85 21.09 -5.93
N ALA A 159 30.51 19.95 -5.71
CA ALA A 159 31.89 19.86 -5.26
C ALA A 159 32.62 18.74 -6.02
#